data_AF-A0A962G535-F1
#
_entry.id   AF-A0A962G535-F1
#
_cell.length_a   1.000
_cell.length_b   1.000
_cell.length_c   1.000
_cell.angle_alpha   90.00
_cell.angle_beta   90.00
_cell.angle_gamma   90.00
#
_symmetry.space_group_name_H-M   'P 1'
#
loop_
_entity.id
_entity.type
_entity.pdbx_description
1 polymer ?
#
loop_
_entity_poly.entity_id
_entity_poly.type
_entity_poly.pdbx_seq_one_letter_code
_entity_poly.pdbx_strand_id
1 'polypeptide(L)'
;TISGSNWPYTPVNGVPLGQFAYDSNTHDQGVKRILARYFAASQGQVDGTTLFDMLARHPSTARHVATKICRRFVGSTPSAALIDNAASVFQQQWQASNQIAQVLQVILQSAEFKSSWGTAMKRPALSAVSTLRATGADFTPKPDNTTTYTPTEEFMGRLQAAGQRLFYWPAPNGYPDDAIAWSSTGTLGMTLRMLPRLLEMHQTESYNNAYPFLIDIQAQTLAALAANQRTAANVIGYWCDRILGYRPEPTYSVAVDFLRQNVAAGAVLDLITDGTDNGHPAHIGTWNLNDLSKHYTIARLRTAVGLILCSPEFLRR
;
A
#
# COMPACT_ATOMS: atom_id res chain seq x y z
N THR A 1 14.55 -3.17 -11.70
CA THR A 1 14.36 -2.82 -13.11
C THR A 1 12.97 -3.25 -13.54
N ILE A 2 12.10 -2.31 -13.87
CA ILE A 2 10.86 -2.63 -14.60
C ILE A 2 11.18 -2.31 -16.05
N SER A 3 11.62 -3.31 -16.81
CA SER A 3 11.72 -3.18 -18.27
C SER A 3 10.35 -3.46 -18.87
N GLY A 4 9.85 -2.57 -19.72
CA GLY A 4 8.70 -2.87 -20.58
C GLY A 4 7.47 -1.97 -20.46
N SER A 5 7.59 -0.69 -20.10
CA SER A 5 6.46 0.24 -20.28
C SER A 5 6.95 1.62 -20.68
N ASN A 6 6.50 2.02 -21.86
CA ASN A 6 6.66 3.34 -22.47
C ASN A 6 6.21 4.42 -21.48
N TRP A 7 7.16 5.01 -20.76
CA TRP A 7 6.96 6.35 -20.23
C TRP A 7 6.91 7.31 -21.44
N PRO A 8 5.92 8.20 -21.54
CA PRO A 8 5.74 9.10 -22.70
C PRO A 8 6.80 10.21 -22.79
N TYR A 9 7.92 10.06 -22.10
CA TYR A 9 8.99 11.06 -22.05
C TYR A 9 10.14 10.61 -22.96
N THR A 10 10.80 11.58 -23.59
CA THR A 10 11.92 11.33 -24.49
C THR A 10 13.14 10.76 -23.74
N PRO A 11 13.88 9.80 -24.33
CA PRO A 11 15.17 9.37 -23.79
C PRO A 11 16.11 10.55 -23.55
N VAL A 12 16.88 10.52 -22.47
CA VAL A 12 17.93 11.52 -22.19
C VAL A 12 19.25 10.92 -22.65
N ASN A 13 19.96 11.58 -23.58
CA ASN A 13 21.21 11.09 -24.17
C ASN A 13 21.10 9.66 -24.76
N GLY A 14 19.95 9.31 -25.35
CA GLY A 14 19.70 7.97 -25.90
C GLY A 14 19.46 6.89 -24.85
N VAL A 15 19.44 7.22 -23.55
CA VAL A 15 19.18 6.30 -22.45
C VAL A 15 17.68 6.31 -22.10
N PRO A 16 17.01 5.15 -22.02
CA PRO A 16 15.63 5.07 -21.58
C PRO A 16 15.44 5.64 -20.17
N LEU A 17 14.31 6.28 -19.92
CA LEU A 17 14.00 6.80 -18.58
C LEU A 17 13.97 5.69 -17.52
N GLY A 18 14.34 6.08 -16.30
CA GLY A 18 14.52 5.15 -15.18
C GLY A 18 15.85 4.40 -15.22
N GLN A 19 16.70 4.65 -16.21
CA GLN A 19 18.09 4.20 -16.23
C GLN A 19 19.04 5.37 -15.97
N PHE A 20 20.24 5.05 -15.47
CA PHE A 20 21.28 6.04 -15.25
C PHE A 20 21.86 6.48 -16.59
N ALA A 21 21.94 7.80 -16.82
CA ALA A 21 22.58 8.42 -17.97
C ALA A 21 23.65 9.40 -17.49
N TYR A 22 24.89 9.25 -17.99
CA TYR A 22 25.94 10.23 -17.78
C TYR A 22 25.85 11.34 -18.83
N ASP A 23 25.98 12.59 -18.40
CA ASP A 23 26.04 13.76 -19.28
C ASP A 23 27.33 14.53 -19.01
N SER A 24 28.26 14.50 -19.97
CA SER A 24 29.54 15.19 -19.86
C SER A 24 29.41 16.71 -19.92
N ASN A 25 28.34 17.25 -20.52
CA ASN A 25 28.18 18.69 -20.70
C ASN A 25 27.76 19.39 -19.39
N THR A 26 27.17 18.65 -18.47
CA THR A 26 26.71 19.15 -17.16
C THR A 26 27.55 18.61 -15.99
N HIS A 27 28.55 17.76 -16.26
CA HIS A 27 29.48 17.25 -15.25
C HIS A 27 30.57 18.26 -14.92
N ASP A 28 30.75 18.55 -13.63
CA ASP A 28 31.91 19.30 -13.16
C ASP A 28 33.19 18.49 -13.40
N GLN A 29 34.10 19.01 -14.22
CA GLN A 29 35.39 18.35 -14.49
C GLN A 29 36.50 18.79 -13.53
N GLY A 30 36.20 19.70 -12.60
CA GLY A 30 37.13 20.17 -11.60
C GLY A 30 37.58 19.07 -10.63
N VAL A 31 38.65 19.40 -9.91
CA VAL A 31 39.13 18.61 -8.77
C VAL A 31 38.09 18.63 -7.66
N LYS A 32 37.81 17.48 -7.02
CA LYS A 32 36.81 17.38 -5.95
C LYS A 32 37.43 16.83 -4.69
N ARG A 33 36.92 17.28 -3.53
CA ARG A 33 37.28 16.74 -2.23
C ARG A 33 36.02 16.41 -1.44
N ILE A 34 35.74 15.12 -1.28
CA ILE A 34 34.51 14.61 -0.67
C ILE A 34 34.88 13.64 0.44
N LEU A 35 34.37 13.87 1.66
CA LEU A 35 34.68 13.06 2.85
C LEU A 35 36.19 12.80 3.02
N ALA A 36 36.99 13.86 2.89
CA ALA A 36 38.46 13.84 2.94
C ALA A 36 39.17 12.98 1.86
N ARG A 37 38.44 12.49 0.84
CA ARG A 37 39.03 11.84 -0.34
C ARG A 37 39.18 12.82 -1.49
N TYR A 38 40.33 12.75 -2.16
CA TYR A 38 40.62 13.52 -3.36
C TYR A 38 40.15 12.79 -4.62
N PHE A 39 39.54 13.54 -5.54
CA PHE A 39 39.14 13.10 -6.87
C PHE A 39 39.84 14.00 -7.88
N ALA A 40 40.61 13.40 -8.79
CA ALA A 40 41.35 14.12 -9.81
C ALA A 40 40.39 14.82 -10.79
N ALA A 41 40.89 15.83 -11.50
CA ALA A 41 40.13 16.48 -12.57
C ALA A 41 39.89 15.50 -13.74
N SER A 42 38.86 15.80 -14.54
CA SER A 42 38.57 15.14 -15.82
C SER A 42 38.42 13.62 -15.77
N GLN A 43 37.91 13.06 -14.66
CA GLN A 43 37.60 11.62 -14.55
C GLN A 43 36.21 11.25 -15.11
N GLY A 44 35.37 12.24 -15.41
CA GLY A 44 34.04 12.04 -15.95
C GLY A 44 33.17 11.14 -15.06
N GLN A 45 32.53 10.13 -15.65
CA GLN A 45 31.63 9.20 -14.95
C GLN A 45 32.33 8.44 -13.80
N VAL A 46 33.65 8.23 -13.88
CA VAL A 46 34.42 7.49 -12.85
C VAL A 46 34.38 8.21 -11.50
N ASP A 47 34.23 9.53 -11.48
CA ASP A 47 34.01 10.29 -10.24
C ASP A 47 32.77 9.79 -9.50
N GLY A 48 31.66 9.62 -10.23
CA GLY A 48 30.36 9.23 -9.68
C GLY A 48 30.38 7.80 -9.16
N THR A 49 30.89 6.85 -9.94
CA THR A 49 30.95 5.44 -9.51
C THR A 49 31.84 5.28 -8.29
N THR A 50 33.03 5.91 -8.29
CA THR A 50 33.96 5.88 -7.15
C THR A 50 33.33 6.49 -5.89
N LEU A 51 32.61 7.59 -6.04
CA LEU A 51 31.91 8.24 -4.93
C LEU A 51 30.77 7.36 -4.40
N PHE A 52 29.92 6.80 -5.26
CA PHE A 52 28.81 5.96 -4.84
C PHE A 52 29.26 4.67 -4.17
N ASP A 53 30.32 4.01 -4.67
CA ASP A 53 30.90 2.84 -4.01
C ASP A 53 31.45 3.19 -2.62
N MET A 54 32.13 4.35 -2.51
CA MET A 54 32.63 4.83 -1.22
C MET A 54 31.50 5.08 -0.22
N LEU A 55 30.41 5.72 -0.66
CA LEU A 55 29.24 6.00 0.17
C LEU A 55 28.47 4.73 0.54
N ALA A 56 28.29 3.80 -0.41
CA ALA A 56 27.57 2.55 -0.19
C ALA A 56 28.29 1.66 0.86
N ARG A 57 29.62 1.65 0.85
CA ARG A 57 30.45 0.90 1.82
C ARG A 57 30.62 1.61 3.18
N HIS A 58 30.26 2.88 3.28
CA HIS A 58 30.53 3.67 4.48
C HIS A 58 29.77 3.13 5.71
N PRO A 59 30.41 3.00 6.89
CA PRO A 59 29.75 2.46 8.10
C PRO A 59 28.48 3.23 8.49
N SER A 60 28.48 4.55 8.33
CA SER A 60 27.28 5.37 8.62
C SER A 60 26.12 5.05 7.67
N THR A 61 26.39 4.68 6.42
CA THR A 61 25.35 4.26 5.47
C THR A 61 24.74 2.93 5.92
N ALA A 62 25.58 1.96 6.25
CA ALA A 62 25.15 0.67 6.77
C ALA A 62 24.28 0.84 8.02
N ARG A 63 24.73 1.63 9.01
CA ARG A 63 23.96 1.93 10.23
C ARG A 63 22.64 2.63 9.93
N HIS A 64 22.65 3.63 9.03
CA HIS A 64 21.45 4.39 8.68
C HIS A 64 20.39 3.50 8.02
N VAL A 65 20.79 2.72 7.02
CA VAL A 65 19.89 1.82 6.30
C VAL A 65 19.39 0.70 7.21
N ALA A 66 20.28 0.06 7.97
CA ALA A 66 19.90 -0.96 8.94
C ALA A 66 18.91 -0.44 9.98
N THR A 67 19.11 0.78 10.50
CA THR A 67 18.16 1.42 11.43
C THR A 67 16.77 1.56 10.81
N LYS A 68 16.69 2.01 9.54
CA LYS A 68 15.40 2.15 8.83
C LYS A 68 14.74 0.80 8.61
N ILE A 69 15.49 -0.23 8.21
CA ILE A 69 14.93 -1.58 8.00
C ILE A 69 14.47 -2.20 9.33
N CYS A 70 15.26 -2.08 10.41
CA CYS A 70 14.86 -2.55 11.74
C CYS A 70 13.59 -1.84 12.20
N ARG A 71 13.52 -0.51 12.07
CA ARG A 71 12.31 0.24 12.40
C ARG A 71 11.10 -0.22 11.60
N ARG A 72 11.34 -0.51 10.33
CA ARG A 72 10.31 -1.02 9.44
C ARG A 72 9.79 -2.36 9.94
N PHE A 73 10.61 -3.33 10.34
CA PHE A 73 10.10 -4.68 10.63
C PHE A 73 9.79 -4.94 12.11
N VAL A 74 10.44 -4.23 13.03
CA VAL A 74 10.37 -4.49 14.47
C VAL A 74 9.58 -3.42 15.24
N GLY A 75 9.41 -2.21 14.69
CA GLY A 75 8.69 -1.11 15.34
C GLY A 75 9.55 0.13 15.57
N SER A 76 9.04 1.15 16.24
CA SER A 76 9.71 2.47 16.33
C SER A 76 11.02 2.47 17.11
N THR A 77 11.21 1.54 18.05
CA THR A 77 12.33 1.50 19.01
C THR A 77 13.06 0.14 19.00
N PRO A 78 13.64 -0.30 17.88
CA PRO A 78 14.44 -1.53 17.85
C PRO A 78 15.70 -1.36 18.71
N SER A 79 16.21 -2.46 19.27
CA SER A 79 17.41 -2.39 20.11
C SER A 79 18.65 -1.96 19.31
N ALA A 80 19.58 -1.29 19.99
CA ALA A 80 20.87 -0.95 19.40
C ALA A 80 21.63 -2.21 18.94
N ALA A 81 21.52 -3.30 19.68
CA ALA A 81 22.17 -4.58 19.35
C ALA A 81 21.66 -5.16 18.02
N LEU A 82 20.35 -5.12 17.76
CA LEU A 82 19.78 -5.58 16.50
C LEU A 82 20.23 -4.70 15.32
N ILE A 83 20.21 -3.37 15.51
CA ILE A 83 20.70 -2.42 14.50
C ILE A 83 22.17 -2.68 14.18
N ASP A 84 23.00 -2.87 15.20
CA ASP A 84 24.45 -3.06 15.04
C ASP A 84 24.76 -4.37 14.30
N ASN A 85 24.05 -5.45 14.63
CA ASN A 85 24.17 -6.73 13.93
C ASN A 85 23.75 -6.62 12.45
N ALA A 86 22.58 -6.02 12.18
CA ALA A 86 22.10 -5.80 10.82
C ALA A 86 23.04 -4.88 10.01
N ALA A 87 23.60 -3.83 10.63
CA ALA A 87 24.56 -2.92 10.00
C ALA A 87 25.89 -3.62 9.69
N SER A 88 26.36 -4.51 10.58
CA SER A 88 27.55 -5.32 10.35
C SER A 88 27.38 -6.23 9.13
N VAL A 89 26.25 -6.93 9.02
CA VAL A 89 25.95 -7.76 7.84
C VAL A 89 25.83 -6.91 6.57
N PHE A 90 25.14 -5.77 6.64
CA PHE A 90 25.06 -4.84 5.51
C PHE A 90 26.46 -4.46 5.02
N GLN A 91 27.36 -4.08 5.92
CA GLN A 91 28.71 -3.64 5.57
C GLN A 91 29.58 -4.78 5.02
N GLN A 92 29.53 -5.96 5.63
CA GLN A 92 30.31 -7.13 5.19
C GLN A 92 29.86 -7.61 3.80
N GLN A 93 28.57 -7.49 3.50
CA GLN A 93 27.96 -8.01 2.27
C GLN A 93 27.75 -6.95 1.19
N TRP A 94 28.46 -5.82 1.23
CA TRP A 94 28.18 -4.66 0.37
C TRP A 94 28.27 -4.92 -1.14
N GLN A 95 28.98 -5.96 -1.58
CA GLN A 95 29.07 -6.37 -2.99
C GLN A 95 28.16 -7.55 -3.34
N ALA A 96 27.48 -8.15 -2.36
CA ALA A 96 26.63 -9.30 -2.59
C ALA A 96 25.36 -8.88 -3.35
N SER A 97 25.02 -9.59 -4.42
CA SER A 97 23.78 -9.34 -5.19
C SER A 97 22.50 -9.53 -4.36
N ASN A 98 22.59 -10.28 -3.26
CA ASN A 98 21.51 -10.53 -2.31
C ASN A 98 21.74 -9.86 -0.94
N GLN A 99 22.58 -8.82 -0.85
CA GLN A 99 22.92 -8.12 0.40
C GLN A 99 21.70 -7.82 1.29
N ILE A 100 20.65 -7.22 0.70
CA ILE A 100 19.43 -6.85 1.45
C ILE A 100 18.70 -8.08 1.99
N ALA A 101 18.69 -9.20 1.25
CA ALA A 101 18.07 -10.44 1.73
C ALA A 101 18.83 -10.98 2.95
N GLN A 102 20.16 -10.92 2.96
CA GLN A 102 20.98 -11.34 4.10
C GLN A 102 20.73 -10.45 5.35
N VAL A 103 20.60 -9.14 5.15
CA VAL A 103 20.24 -8.19 6.24
C VAL A 103 18.85 -8.48 6.79
N LEU A 104 17.87 -8.72 5.91
CA LEU A 104 16.52 -9.07 6.33
C LEU A 104 16.48 -10.41 7.08
N GLN A 105 17.28 -11.40 6.69
CA GLN A 105 17.35 -12.68 7.38
C GLN A 105 17.71 -12.51 8.86
N VAL A 106 18.71 -11.67 9.18
CA VAL A 106 19.09 -11.36 10.57
C VAL A 106 17.92 -10.75 11.33
N ILE A 107 17.23 -9.77 10.72
CA ILE A 107 16.13 -9.05 11.36
C ILE A 107 14.93 -9.97 11.59
N LEU A 108 14.51 -10.71 10.57
CA LEU A 108 13.32 -11.58 10.61
C LEU A 108 13.52 -12.83 11.49
N GLN A 109 14.77 -13.25 11.74
CA GLN A 109 15.07 -14.36 12.65
C GLN A 109 15.26 -13.92 14.11
N SER A 110 15.35 -12.61 14.37
CA SER A 110 15.53 -12.05 15.70
C SER A 110 14.37 -12.33 16.65
N ALA A 111 14.65 -12.38 17.95
CA ALA A 111 13.61 -12.48 18.97
C ALA A 111 12.68 -11.26 18.96
N GLU A 112 13.23 -10.07 18.77
CA GLU A 112 12.47 -8.81 18.71
C GLU A 112 11.40 -8.86 17.62
N PHE A 113 11.74 -9.30 16.40
CA PHE A 113 10.77 -9.45 15.31
C PHE A 113 9.66 -10.45 15.64
N LYS A 114 10.00 -11.60 16.24
CA LYS A 114 9.01 -12.62 16.63
C LYS A 114 8.01 -12.08 17.66
N SER A 115 8.42 -11.10 18.47
CA SER A 115 7.56 -10.44 19.47
C SER A 115 6.92 -9.12 19.00
N SER A 116 7.22 -8.63 17.78
CA SER A 116 6.83 -7.27 17.38
C SER A 116 5.44 -7.17 16.72
N TRP A 117 4.77 -8.29 16.44
CA TRP A 117 3.49 -8.28 15.74
C TRP A 117 2.45 -7.41 16.43
N GLY A 118 1.83 -6.51 15.68
CA GLY A 118 0.75 -5.66 16.17
C GLY A 118 1.22 -4.42 16.94
N THR A 119 2.53 -4.20 17.08
CA THR A 119 3.09 -3.04 17.78
C THR A 119 3.20 -1.81 16.88
N ALA A 120 3.30 -2.01 15.56
CA ALA A 120 3.49 -0.92 14.61
C ALA A 120 2.19 -0.62 13.85
N MET A 121 1.91 0.67 13.66
CA MET A 121 0.79 1.11 12.82
C MET A 121 1.17 1.10 11.33
N LYS A 122 0.24 0.72 10.46
CA LYS A 122 0.37 0.90 9.02
C LYS A 122 0.21 2.38 8.69
N ARG A 123 1.14 2.89 7.89
CA ARG A 123 1.03 4.23 7.29
C ARG A 123 -0.08 4.25 6.23
N PRO A 124 -0.69 5.40 5.92
CA PRO A 124 -1.80 5.49 4.96
C PRO A 124 -1.53 4.77 3.62
N ALA A 125 -0.40 5.03 2.96
CA ALA A 125 -0.02 4.39 1.71
C ALA A 125 0.15 2.86 1.84
N LEU A 126 0.66 2.38 2.97
CA LEU A 126 0.76 0.94 3.22
C LEU A 126 -0.61 0.31 3.41
N SER A 127 -1.51 0.98 4.14
CA SER A 127 -2.89 0.52 4.32
C SER A 127 -3.65 0.49 2.99
N ALA A 128 -3.49 1.51 2.15
CA ALA A 128 -4.09 1.56 0.81
C ALA A 128 -3.61 0.40 -0.08
N VAL A 129 -2.29 0.20 -0.18
CA VAL A 129 -1.71 -0.91 -0.98
C VAL A 129 -2.10 -2.27 -0.40
N SER A 130 -2.17 -2.39 0.93
CA SER A 130 -2.64 -3.61 1.60
C SER A 130 -4.10 -3.89 1.26
N THR A 131 -4.96 -2.87 1.21
CA THR A 131 -6.37 -3.01 0.80
C THR A 131 -6.45 -3.52 -0.61
N LEU A 132 -5.83 -2.83 -1.57
CA LEU A 132 -5.83 -3.20 -2.98
C LEU A 132 -5.36 -4.65 -3.19
N ARG A 133 -4.29 -5.08 -2.49
CA ARG A 133 -3.78 -6.44 -2.57
C ARG A 133 -4.73 -7.47 -1.94
N ALA A 134 -5.22 -7.20 -0.73
CA ALA A 134 -6.08 -8.12 0.00
C ALA A 134 -7.42 -8.36 -0.71
N THR A 135 -7.96 -7.33 -1.37
CA THR A 135 -9.22 -7.40 -2.10
C THR A 135 -9.06 -7.76 -3.58
N GLY A 136 -7.83 -8.03 -4.05
CA GLY A 136 -7.57 -8.42 -5.43
C GLY A 136 -7.91 -7.34 -6.47
N ALA A 137 -7.66 -6.08 -6.15
CA ALA A 137 -7.90 -4.97 -7.08
C ALA A 137 -7.02 -5.11 -8.33
N ASP A 138 -7.62 -4.94 -9.51
CA ASP A 138 -6.87 -4.74 -10.75
C ASP A 138 -6.67 -3.24 -10.99
N PHE A 139 -5.61 -2.70 -10.39
CA PHE A 139 -5.32 -1.28 -10.46
C PHE A 139 -3.82 -1.04 -10.58
N THR A 140 -3.43 -0.41 -11.68
CA THR A 140 -2.09 0.10 -11.90
C THR A 140 -2.14 1.63 -11.93
N PRO A 141 -1.58 2.33 -10.94
CA PRO A 141 -1.48 3.78 -10.97
C PRO A 141 -0.70 4.24 -12.21
N LYS A 142 -1.30 5.15 -12.98
CA LYS A 142 -0.67 5.76 -14.15
C LYS A 142 -0.48 7.25 -13.87
N PRO A 143 0.75 7.78 -13.95
CA PRO A 143 0.97 9.22 -13.94
C PRO A 143 0.13 9.84 -15.05
N ASP A 144 -0.71 10.80 -14.69
CA ASP A 144 -1.46 11.60 -15.63
C ASP A 144 -1.39 13.06 -15.18
N ASN A 145 -1.72 13.97 -16.09
CA ASN A 145 -1.76 15.41 -15.85
C ASN A 145 -3.09 15.99 -16.34
N THR A 146 -4.16 15.22 -16.19
CA THR A 146 -5.47 15.59 -16.74
C THR A 146 -6.22 16.50 -15.76
N THR A 147 -7.15 17.29 -16.30
CA THR A 147 -8.13 18.03 -15.50
C THR A 147 -9.42 17.25 -15.27
N THR A 148 -9.53 16.06 -15.87
CA THR A 148 -10.67 15.14 -15.73
C THR A 148 -10.44 14.17 -14.58
N TYR A 149 -11.51 13.52 -14.12
CA TYR A 149 -11.36 12.47 -13.12
C TYR A 149 -10.59 11.28 -13.70
N THR A 150 -9.59 10.79 -12.97
CA THR A 150 -8.97 9.49 -13.21
C THR A 150 -8.90 8.68 -11.92
N PRO A 151 -8.92 7.34 -12.00
CA PRO A 151 -8.74 6.49 -10.81
C PRO A 151 -7.38 6.74 -10.14
N THR A 152 -6.34 7.09 -10.91
CA THR A 152 -5.02 7.43 -10.36
C THR A 152 -5.08 8.72 -9.53
N GLU A 153 -5.67 9.79 -10.06
CA GLU A 153 -5.74 11.06 -9.32
C GLU A 153 -6.70 11.00 -8.14
N GLU A 154 -7.78 10.23 -8.21
CA GLU A 154 -8.57 9.94 -7.01
C GLU A 154 -7.69 9.23 -5.96
N PHE A 155 -7.01 8.14 -6.33
CA PHE A 155 -6.16 7.38 -5.41
C PHE A 155 -5.08 8.26 -4.77
N MET A 156 -4.37 9.04 -5.58
CA MET A 156 -3.33 9.96 -5.11
C MET A 156 -3.91 11.09 -4.25
N GLY A 157 -5.08 11.62 -4.60
CA GLY A 157 -5.80 12.63 -3.83
C GLY A 157 -6.26 12.13 -2.46
N ARG A 158 -6.73 10.88 -2.36
CA ARG A 158 -7.08 10.26 -1.06
C ARG A 158 -5.83 10.07 -0.19
N LEU A 159 -4.72 9.61 -0.78
CA LEU A 159 -3.44 9.51 -0.07
C LEU A 159 -2.93 10.88 0.39
N GLN A 160 -3.08 11.92 -0.43
CA GLN A 160 -2.72 13.28 -0.06
C GLN A 160 -3.55 13.78 1.11
N ALA A 161 -4.86 13.52 1.09
CA ALA A 161 -5.74 13.90 2.19
C ALA A 161 -5.40 13.16 3.50
N ALA A 162 -4.89 11.93 3.40
CA ALA A 162 -4.32 11.20 4.53
C ALA A 162 -2.86 11.61 4.86
N GLY A 163 -2.30 12.61 4.19
CA GLY A 163 -0.97 13.16 4.46
C GLY A 163 0.20 12.35 3.87
N GLN A 164 -0.06 11.37 2.99
CA GLN A 164 0.97 10.50 2.41
C GLN A 164 0.84 10.31 0.89
N ARG A 165 0.72 11.39 0.12
CA ARG A 165 0.77 11.31 -1.35
C ARG A 165 2.11 10.72 -1.80
N LEU A 166 2.08 9.74 -2.70
CA LEU A 166 3.30 9.10 -3.19
C LEU A 166 4.21 10.13 -3.87
N PHE A 167 5.52 10.02 -3.63
CA PHE A 167 6.56 10.89 -4.19
C PHE A 167 6.41 12.39 -3.90
N TYR A 168 5.60 12.76 -2.90
CA TYR A 168 5.27 14.16 -2.61
C TYR A 168 5.97 14.71 -1.35
N TRP A 169 6.88 13.95 -0.76
CA TRP A 169 7.61 14.40 0.43
C TRP A 169 8.76 15.33 0.02
N PRO A 170 8.76 16.61 0.47
CA PRO A 170 9.68 17.61 -0.05
C PRO A 170 11.12 17.42 0.43
N ALA A 171 11.31 16.89 1.63
CA ALA A 171 12.63 16.71 2.21
C ALA A 171 13.30 15.42 1.68
N PRO A 172 14.62 15.41 1.46
CA PRO A 172 15.34 14.23 0.91
C PRO A 172 15.52 13.09 1.93
N ASN A 173 14.73 13.06 3.01
CA ASN A 173 14.76 12.05 4.06
C ASN A 173 13.59 11.05 3.98
N GLY A 174 12.57 11.35 3.15
CA GLY A 174 11.37 10.54 2.98
C GLY A 174 10.37 10.66 4.15
N TYR A 175 9.16 10.15 3.93
CA TYR A 175 8.12 10.13 4.95
C TYR A 175 8.57 9.42 6.24
N PRO A 176 8.20 9.94 7.43
CA PRO A 176 8.53 9.31 8.70
C PRO A 176 7.98 7.88 8.80
N ASP A 177 8.67 7.03 9.56
CA ASP A 177 8.29 5.63 9.82
C ASP A 177 8.04 5.37 11.32
N ASP A 178 7.76 6.43 12.08
CA ASP A 178 7.28 6.36 13.47
C ASP A 178 5.75 6.53 13.53
N ALA A 179 5.11 5.91 14.53
CA ALA A 179 3.65 5.94 14.65
C ALA A 179 3.08 7.32 15.00
N ILE A 180 3.85 8.15 15.72
CA ILE A 180 3.42 9.47 16.21
C ILE A 180 3.08 10.39 15.04
N ALA A 181 3.87 10.35 13.97
CA ALA A 181 3.62 11.12 12.75
C ALA A 181 2.28 10.78 12.06
N TRP A 182 1.71 9.59 12.32
CA TRP A 182 0.53 9.09 11.63
C TRP A 182 -0.70 8.93 12.54
N SER A 183 -0.54 9.02 13.86
CA SER A 183 -1.60 8.75 14.84
C SER A 183 -2.46 9.96 15.19
N SER A 184 -2.26 11.10 14.51
CA SER A 184 -3.11 12.27 14.70
C SER A 184 -4.55 11.96 14.27
N THR A 185 -5.52 12.60 14.92
CA THR A 185 -6.95 12.43 14.59
C THR A 185 -7.26 12.80 13.14
N GLY A 186 -6.60 13.84 12.60
CA GLY A 186 -6.75 14.25 11.20
C GLY A 186 -6.25 13.19 10.22
N THR A 187 -5.02 12.72 10.42
CA THR A 187 -4.39 11.69 9.58
C THR A 187 -5.15 10.37 9.63
N LEU A 188 -5.48 9.91 10.84
CA LEU A 188 -6.20 8.66 11.03
C LEU A 188 -7.63 8.75 10.48
N GLY A 189 -8.33 9.86 10.73
CA GLY A 189 -9.68 10.08 10.19
C GLY A 189 -9.71 10.06 8.66
N MET A 190 -8.74 10.68 7.99
CA MET A 190 -8.64 10.62 6.53
C MET A 190 -8.21 9.26 6.01
N THR A 191 -7.40 8.51 6.77
CA THR A 191 -7.09 7.10 6.46
C THR A 191 -8.34 6.24 6.53
N LEU A 192 -9.13 6.36 7.60
CA LEU A 192 -10.38 5.61 7.79
C LEU A 192 -11.46 5.97 6.75
N ARG A 193 -11.44 7.20 6.20
CA ARG A 193 -12.28 7.58 5.06
C ARG A 193 -11.78 7.01 3.74
N MET A 194 -10.46 6.95 3.55
CA MET A 194 -9.85 6.43 2.33
C MET A 194 -10.14 4.94 2.14
N LEU A 195 -9.99 4.11 3.16
CA LEU A 195 -10.07 2.65 3.02
C LEU A 195 -11.41 2.13 2.45
N PRO A 196 -12.58 2.50 2.97
CA PRO A 196 -13.85 2.10 2.37
C PRO A 196 -14.04 2.75 1.00
N ARG A 197 -13.54 3.97 0.79
CA ARG A 197 -13.63 4.63 -0.51
C ARG A 197 -12.89 3.89 -1.61
N LEU A 198 -11.76 3.21 -1.31
CA LEU A 198 -11.05 2.38 -2.28
C LEU A 198 -11.95 1.27 -2.86
N LEU A 199 -12.91 0.75 -2.08
CA LEU A 199 -13.87 -0.27 -2.53
C LEU A 199 -14.94 0.27 -3.49
N GLU A 200 -15.06 1.59 -3.59
CA GLU A 200 -16.06 2.30 -4.42
C GLU A 200 -15.41 3.13 -5.52
N MET A 201 -14.11 2.96 -5.75
CA MET A 201 -13.43 3.58 -6.89
C MET A 201 -13.77 2.82 -8.17
N HIS A 202 -13.95 3.55 -9.26
CA HIS A 202 -14.30 3.01 -10.58
C HIS A 202 -13.07 2.89 -11.50
N GLN A 203 -13.16 2.02 -12.52
CA GLN A 203 -12.07 1.80 -13.49
C GLN A 203 -11.90 2.92 -14.53
N THR A 204 -12.95 3.68 -14.87
CA THR A 204 -12.91 4.67 -15.97
C THR A 204 -13.76 5.92 -15.68
N GLU A 205 -13.74 6.91 -16.59
CA GLU A 205 -14.19 8.30 -16.39
C GLU A 205 -15.70 8.47 -16.18
N SER A 206 -16.14 8.54 -14.92
CA SER A 206 -17.18 9.45 -14.39
C SER A 206 -17.58 8.96 -12.99
N TYR A 207 -18.09 9.86 -12.15
CA TYR A 207 -18.72 9.50 -10.87
C TYR A 207 -20.11 8.85 -11.05
N ASN A 208 -20.60 8.73 -12.30
CA ASN A 208 -21.81 7.98 -12.55
C ASN A 208 -21.56 6.48 -12.31
N ASN A 209 -22.56 5.77 -11.77
CA ASN A 209 -22.48 4.33 -11.49
C ASN A 209 -22.29 3.45 -12.75
N ALA A 210 -22.06 4.06 -13.91
CA ALA A 210 -21.94 3.41 -15.21
C ALA A 210 -20.57 2.73 -15.44
N TYR A 211 -19.65 2.73 -14.47
CA TYR A 211 -18.37 2.03 -14.63
C TYR A 211 -18.20 0.93 -13.60
N PRO A 212 -17.49 -0.17 -13.94
CA PRO A 212 -17.17 -1.21 -12.97
C PRO A 212 -16.24 -0.66 -11.88
N PHE A 213 -16.37 -1.19 -10.68
CA PHE A 213 -15.44 -0.89 -9.60
C PHE A 213 -14.04 -1.45 -9.90
N LEU A 214 -13.01 -0.81 -9.35
CA LEU A 214 -11.65 -1.37 -9.28
C LEU A 214 -11.64 -2.69 -8.51
N ILE A 215 -12.58 -2.83 -7.56
CA ILE A 215 -12.70 -3.96 -6.65
C ILE A 215 -14.15 -4.42 -6.64
N ASP A 216 -14.44 -5.49 -7.38
CA ASP A 216 -15.78 -6.09 -7.37
C ASP A 216 -15.94 -7.05 -6.19
N ILE A 217 -16.25 -6.48 -5.02
CA ILE A 217 -16.52 -7.24 -3.78
C ILE A 217 -17.70 -8.22 -3.97
N GLN A 218 -18.70 -7.81 -4.75
CA GLN A 218 -19.90 -8.63 -4.96
C GLN A 218 -19.58 -9.85 -5.80
N ALA A 219 -18.99 -9.67 -6.99
CA ALA A 219 -18.63 -10.78 -7.87
C ALA A 219 -17.68 -11.76 -7.19
N GLN A 220 -16.70 -11.26 -6.41
CA GLN A 220 -15.82 -12.11 -5.62
C GLN A 220 -16.57 -12.92 -4.56
N THR A 221 -17.55 -12.32 -3.89
CA THR A 221 -18.39 -13.01 -2.89
C THR A 221 -19.28 -14.07 -3.56
N LEU A 222 -19.89 -13.74 -4.70
CA LEU A 222 -20.75 -14.65 -5.46
C LEU A 222 -19.97 -15.85 -6.01
N ALA A 223 -18.72 -15.63 -6.43
CA ALA A 223 -17.82 -16.68 -6.90
C ALA A 223 -17.32 -17.59 -5.77
N ALA A 224 -17.13 -17.03 -4.56
CA ALA A 224 -16.62 -17.79 -3.42
C ALA A 224 -17.70 -18.61 -2.70
N LEU A 225 -18.97 -18.20 -2.75
CA LEU A 225 -20.05 -18.79 -1.95
C LEU A 225 -21.27 -19.18 -2.80
N ALA A 226 -21.66 -20.46 -2.71
CA ALA A 226 -22.90 -20.97 -3.28
C ALA A 226 -24.12 -20.23 -2.70
N ALA A 227 -25.23 -20.17 -3.45
CA ALA A 227 -26.40 -19.37 -3.06
C ALA A 227 -26.91 -19.67 -1.64
N ASN A 228 -26.99 -20.94 -1.25
CA ASN A 228 -27.42 -21.38 0.08
C ASN A 228 -26.40 -21.10 1.21
N GLN A 229 -25.17 -20.70 0.87
CA GLN A 229 -24.10 -20.43 1.84
C GLN A 229 -23.92 -18.93 2.12
N ARG A 230 -24.65 -18.03 1.44
CA ARG A 230 -24.49 -16.57 1.55
C ARG A 230 -25.13 -15.98 2.81
N THR A 231 -24.88 -16.58 3.96
CA THR A 231 -25.24 -16.00 5.26
C THR A 231 -24.27 -14.90 5.63
N ALA A 232 -24.67 -13.94 6.47
CA ALA A 232 -23.79 -12.86 6.91
C ALA A 232 -22.50 -13.40 7.55
N ALA A 233 -22.61 -14.44 8.38
CA ALA A 233 -21.47 -15.08 9.04
C ALA A 233 -20.46 -15.69 8.05
N ASN A 234 -20.93 -16.36 7.00
CA ASN A 234 -20.07 -16.96 5.99
C ASN A 234 -19.42 -15.92 5.08
N VAL A 235 -20.19 -14.89 4.69
CA VAL A 235 -19.71 -13.80 3.85
C VAL A 235 -18.61 -13.00 4.55
N ILE A 236 -18.85 -12.59 5.80
CA ILE A 236 -17.82 -11.89 6.59
C ILE A 236 -16.67 -12.82 6.94
N GLY A 237 -16.94 -14.11 7.19
CA GLY A 237 -15.90 -15.11 7.42
C GLY A 237 -14.92 -15.19 6.26
N TYR A 238 -15.42 -15.27 5.03
CA TYR A 238 -14.62 -15.25 3.81
C TYR A 238 -13.74 -13.99 3.72
N TRP A 239 -14.31 -12.81 3.96
CA TRP A 239 -13.56 -11.55 3.87
C TRP A 239 -12.55 -11.36 5.01
N CYS A 240 -12.86 -11.78 6.24
CA CYS A 240 -11.91 -11.79 7.34
C CYS A 240 -10.73 -12.73 7.06
N ASP A 241 -11.01 -13.96 6.63
CA ASP A 241 -9.95 -14.94 6.31
C ASP A 241 -9.06 -14.43 5.17
N ARG A 242 -9.65 -13.75 4.18
CA ARG A 242 -8.90 -13.18 3.05
C ARG A 242 -8.07 -11.94 3.44
N ILE A 243 -8.65 -11.02 4.21
CA ILE A 243 -8.03 -9.71 4.52
C ILE A 243 -7.06 -9.81 5.71
N LEU A 244 -7.44 -10.57 6.74
CA LEU A 244 -6.71 -10.66 8.00
C LEU A 244 -6.00 -12.00 8.19
N GLY A 245 -6.46 -13.06 7.51
CA GLY A 245 -5.95 -14.43 7.71
C GLY A 245 -6.60 -15.17 8.88
N TYR A 246 -7.49 -14.51 9.62
CA TYR A 246 -8.22 -15.03 10.78
C TYR A 246 -9.44 -14.14 11.07
N ARG A 247 -10.24 -14.50 12.09
CA ARG A 247 -11.51 -13.83 12.45
C ARG A 247 -11.41 -13.23 13.86
N PRO A 248 -10.84 -12.03 14.03
CA PRO A 248 -10.70 -11.39 15.34
C PRO A 248 -12.04 -10.94 15.91
N GLU A 249 -12.17 -10.98 17.23
CA GLU A 249 -13.28 -10.36 17.96
C GLU A 249 -12.83 -9.06 18.64
N PRO A 250 -13.67 -8.00 18.69
CA PRO A 250 -15.07 -7.97 18.26
C PRO A 250 -15.26 -7.65 16.75
N THR A 251 -14.19 -7.47 15.99
CA THR A 251 -14.25 -7.04 14.58
C THR A 251 -15.17 -7.94 13.72
N TYR A 252 -15.07 -9.27 13.89
CA TYR A 252 -15.88 -10.25 13.17
C TYR A 252 -17.36 -10.12 13.52
N SER A 253 -17.72 -10.20 14.80
CA SER A 253 -19.13 -10.10 15.23
C SER A 253 -19.77 -8.76 14.83
N VAL A 254 -19.05 -7.64 14.96
CA VAL A 254 -19.54 -6.32 14.53
C VAL A 254 -19.80 -6.27 13.03
N ALA A 255 -18.90 -6.80 12.20
CA ALA A 255 -19.10 -6.83 10.74
C ALA A 255 -20.26 -7.76 10.33
N VAL A 256 -20.45 -8.89 11.03
CA VAL A 256 -21.59 -9.80 10.82
C VAL A 256 -22.90 -9.12 11.18
N ASP A 257 -22.98 -8.47 12.34
CA ASP A 257 -24.17 -7.76 12.80
C ASP A 257 -24.53 -6.60 11.88
N PHE A 258 -23.52 -5.86 11.40
CA PHE A 258 -23.71 -4.79 10.44
C PHE A 258 -24.27 -5.32 9.12
N LEU A 259 -23.69 -6.38 8.55
CA LEU A 259 -24.13 -6.93 7.27
C LEU A 259 -25.57 -7.46 7.34
N ARG A 260 -25.93 -8.20 8.41
CA ARG A 260 -27.26 -8.82 8.52
C ARG A 260 -28.39 -7.81 8.73
N GLN A 261 -28.13 -6.65 9.35
CA GLN A 261 -29.10 -5.57 9.61
C GLN A 261 -30.50 -6.08 10.03
N ASN A 262 -30.56 -6.76 11.18
CA ASN A 262 -31.76 -7.37 11.81
C ASN A 262 -32.31 -8.67 11.22
N VAL A 263 -31.75 -9.19 10.13
CA VAL A 263 -32.11 -10.53 9.64
C VAL A 263 -31.51 -11.60 10.58
N ALA A 264 -32.16 -12.78 10.67
CA ALA A 264 -31.68 -13.92 11.46
C ALA A 264 -30.27 -14.38 11.01
N ALA A 265 -29.45 -14.85 11.96
CA ALA A 265 -28.04 -15.17 11.72
C ALA A 265 -27.80 -16.22 10.62
N GLY A 266 -28.74 -17.17 10.45
CA GLY A 266 -28.67 -18.21 9.41
C GLY A 266 -29.37 -17.86 8.10
N ALA A 267 -29.94 -16.66 7.98
CA ALA A 267 -30.64 -16.27 6.76
C ALA A 267 -29.66 -16.04 5.61
N VAL A 268 -30.05 -16.53 4.44
CA VAL A 268 -29.33 -16.28 3.19
C VAL A 268 -29.60 -14.85 2.73
N LEU A 269 -28.54 -14.12 2.42
CA LEU A 269 -28.61 -12.76 1.90
C LEU A 269 -28.79 -12.79 0.38
N ASP A 270 -29.67 -11.94 -0.11
CA ASP A 270 -29.75 -11.65 -1.55
C ASP A 270 -28.64 -10.65 -1.92
N LEU A 271 -27.70 -11.13 -2.72
CA LEU A 271 -26.52 -10.39 -3.18
C LEU A 271 -26.54 -10.26 -4.72
N ILE A 272 -27.71 -10.28 -5.35
CA ILE A 272 -27.86 -10.14 -6.81
C ILE A 272 -28.32 -8.71 -7.14
N THR A 273 -27.77 -8.11 -8.21
CA THR A 273 -28.04 -6.70 -8.60
C THR A 273 -29.42 -6.50 -9.23
N ASP A 274 -29.92 -5.27 -9.21
CA ASP A 274 -31.08 -4.83 -9.98
C ASP A 274 -30.71 -4.49 -11.43
N GLY A 275 -30.47 -5.51 -12.25
CA GLY A 275 -30.28 -5.32 -13.69
C GLY A 275 -29.06 -4.45 -14.01
N THR A 276 -29.17 -3.66 -15.09
CA THR A 276 -28.10 -2.78 -15.56
C THR A 276 -28.49 -1.31 -15.54
N ASP A 277 -27.61 -0.45 -15.03
CA ASP A 277 -27.64 1.01 -15.24
C ASP A 277 -26.74 1.33 -16.44
N ASN A 278 -27.35 1.78 -17.54
CA ASN A 278 -26.65 2.05 -18.81
C ASN A 278 -25.80 0.87 -19.34
N GLY A 279 -26.25 -0.37 -19.12
CA GLY A 279 -25.52 -1.58 -19.57
C GLY A 279 -24.47 -2.11 -18.59
N HIS A 280 -24.32 -1.49 -17.41
CA HIS A 280 -23.39 -1.92 -16.35
C HIS A 280 -24.15 -2.41 -15.12
N PRO A 281 -23.62 -3.37 -14.33
CA PRO A 281 -24.31 -3.86 -13.13
C PRO A 281 -24.67 -2.70 -12.21
N ALA A 282 -25.96 -2.53 -11.92
CA ALA A 282 -26.37 -1.56 -10.93
C ALA A 282 -25.79 -2.00 -9.57
N HIS A 283 -24.96 -1.16 -8.96
CA HIS A 283 -24.16 -1.51 -7.76
C HIS A 283 -24.99 -1.62 -6.46
N ILE A 284 -26.29 -1.87 -6.61
CA ILE A 284 -27.36 -1.93 -5.62
C ILE A 284 -28.25 -3.14 -5.92
N GLY A 285 -29.08 -3.53 -4.95
CA GLY A 285 -29.97 -4.68 -5.09
C GLY A 285 -31.38 -4.27 -5.52
N THR A 286 -32.30 -5.24 -5.58
CA THR A 286 -33.69 -4.99 -6.03
C THR A 286 -34.41 -3.99 -5.12
N TRP A 287 -34.89 -2.89 -5.71
CA TRP A 287 -35.75 -1.94 -5.01
C TRP A 287 -37.04 -2.62 -4.52
N ASN A 288 -37.32 -2.50 -3.23
CA ASN A 288 -38.55 -3.01 -2.63
C ASN A 288 -38.96 -2.11 -1.46
N LEU A 289 -40.09 -1.41 -1.61
CA LEU A 289 -40.58 -0.48 -0.59
C LEU A 289 -40.90 -1.17 0.76
N ASN A 290 -41.28 -2.45 0.72
CA ASN A 290 -41.63 -3.24 1.90
C ASN A 290 -40.42 -3.98 2.51
N ASP A 291 -39.28 -3.97 1.81
CA ASP A 291 -38.05 -4.62 2.25
C ASP A 291 -36.84 -3.90 1.66
N LEU A 292 -36.55 -2.71 2.21
CA LEU A 292 -35.41 -1.88 1.80
C LEU A 292 -34.07 -2.62 1.95
N SER A 293 -34.02 -3.66 2.80
CA SER A 293 -32.85 -4.52 2.97
C SER A 293 -32.36 -5.01 1.61
N LYS A 294 -33.26 -5.52 0.77
CA LYS A 294 -32.95 -6.06 -0.57
C LYS A 294 -32.20 -5.08 -1.46
N HIS A 295 -32.55 -3.79 -1.39
CA HIS A 295 -31.89 -2.76 -2.17
C HIS A 295 -30.48 -2.44 -1.65
N TYR A 296 -30.32 -2.35 -0.33
CA TYR A 296 -29.08 -1.90 0.29
C TYR A 296 -28.11 -3.03 0.68
N THR A 297 -28.46 -4.32 0.50
CA THR A 297 -27.57 -5.43 0.93
C THR A 297 -26.19 -5.37 0.28
N ILE A 298 -26.11 -5.02 -1.01
CA ILE A 298 -24.84 -4.98 -1.73
C ILE A 298 -23.98 -3.78 -1.28
N ALA A 299 -24.60 -2.62 -1.03
CA ALA A 299 -23.91 -1.48 -0.44
C ALA A 299 -23.39 -1.83 0.98
N ARG A 300 -24.23 -2.48 1.79
CA ARG A 300 -23.84 -2.97 3.12
C ARG A 300 -22.72 -3.99 3.07
N LEU A 301 -22.69 -4.87 2.08
CA LEU A 301 -21.58 -5.80 1.86
C LEU A 301 -20.26 -5.03 1.71
N ARG A 302 -20.20 -4.03 0.82
CA ARG A 302 -18.99 -3.20 0.65
C ARG A 302 -18.62 -2.46 1.93
N THR A 303 -19.60 -1.86 2.61
CA THR A 303 -19.35 -1.15 3.88
C THR A 303 -18.86 -2.11 4.98
N ALA A 304 -19.41 -3.32 5.08
CA ALA A 304 -18.99 -4.33 6.05
C ALA A 304 -17.54 -4.77 5.81
N VAL A 305 -17.14 -4.95 4.55
CA VAL A 305 -15.74 -5.18 4.19
C VAL A 305 -14.88 -3.96 4.54
N GLY A 306 -15.39 -2.74 4.32
CA GLY A 306 -14.77 -1.50 4.77
C GLY A 306 -14.52 -1.46 6.28
N LEU A 307 -15.44 -1.97 7.11
CA LEU A 307 -15.25 -2.08 8.57
C LEU A 307 -14.08 -3.01 8.93
N ILE A 308 -13.94 -4.13 8.22
CA ILE A 308 -12.78 -5.04 8.40
C ILE A 308 -11.48 -4.31 8.07
N LEU A 309 -11.44 -3.52 6.98
CA LEU A 309 -10.26 -2.73 6.60
C LEU A 309 -9.97 -1.59 7.60
N CYS A 310 -10.98 -1.04 8.24
CA CYS A 310 -10.84 0.00 9.27
C CYS A 310 -10.49 -0.56 10.65
N SER A 311 -10.38 -1.88 10.80
CA SER A 311 -10.12 -2.53 12.07
C SER A 311 -8.69 -2.30 12.59
N PRO A 312 -8.47 -2.32 13.92
CA PRO A 312 -7.12 -2.30 14.50
C PRO A 312 -6.24 -3.43 13.97
N GLU A 313 -6.80 -4.60 13.71
CA GLU A 313 -6.08 -5.78 13.21
C GLU A 313 -5.55 -5.55 11.80
N PHE A 314 -6.33 -4.87 10.94
CA PHE A 314 -5.85 -4.50 9.60
C PHE A 314 -4.83 -3.37 9.64
N LEU A 315 -5.00 -2.40 10.53
CA LEU A 315 -4.17 -1.19 10.60
C LEU A 315 -2.86 -1.37 11.37
N ARG A 316 -2.59 -2.56 11.89
CA ARG A 316 -1.34 -2.89 12.59
C ARG A 316 -0.50 -3.91 11.81
N ARG A 317 0.78 -4.01 12.18
CA ARG A 317 1.76 -4.94 11.61
C ARG A 317 2.85 -5.26 12.63
#